data_AF-A0A6F9XQT0-F1
#
_entry.id   AF-A0A6F9XQT0-F1
#
_cell.length_a   1.000
_cell.length_b   1.000
_cell.length_c   1.000
_cell.angle_alpha   90.00
_cell.angle_beta   90.00
_cell.angle_gamma   90.00
#
_symmetry.space_group_name_H-M   'P 1'
#
loop_
_entity.id
_entity.type
_entity.pdbx_description
1 polymer ?
#
loop_
_entity_poly.entity_id
_entity_poly.type
_entity_poly.pdbx_seq_one_letter_code
_entity_poly.pdbx_strand_id
1 'polypeptide(L)'
;MINSLADTVTLNNQVKMPGLGLGVFQIPNEQVSQVVKDAIISGYRAIDTAAIYGNEAGTGAGIKAGLAATGLSRQDLFITSKVWNNHLSYDETIAAFNDSLARLPRLVPHSLAWQGSL
;
A
#
# COMPACT_ATOMS: atom_id res chain seq x y z
N MET A 1 -6.74 -21.68 -4.82
CA MET A 1 -5.28 -21.45 -5.01
C MET A 1 -5.11 -20.19 -5.83
N ILE A 2 -4.03 -19.44 -5.59
CA ILE A 2 -3.67 -18.25 -6.37
C ILE A 2 -2.86 -18.74 -7.57
N ASN A 3 -3.36 -18.54 -8.78
CA ASN A 3 -2.77 -18.96 -10.05
C ASN A 3 -2.42 -17.76 -10.94
N SER A 4 -2.92 -16.56 -10.63
CA SER A 4 -2.64 -15.32 -11.37
C SER A 4 -2.49 -14.12 -10.43
N LEU A 5 -1.89 -13.02 -10.92
CA LEU A 5 -1.77 -11.74 -10.18
C LEU A 5 -3.12 -11.10 -9.86
N ALA A 6 -4.17 -11.46 -10.60
CA ALA A 6 -5.52 -10.92 -10.40
C ALA A 6 -6.35 -11.74 -9.40
N ASP A 7 -5.87 -12.92 -9.00
CA ASP A 7 -6.61 -13.79 -8.09
C ASP A 7 -6.64 -13.18 -6.69
N THR A 8 -7.79 -13.32 -6.02
CA THR A 8 -8.04 -12.74 -4.70
C THR A 8 -8.40 -13.79 -3.68
N VAL A 9 -8.09 -13.49 -2.42
CA VAL A 9 -8.62 -14.18 -1.25
C VAL A 9 -9.70 -13.30 -0.64
N THR A 10 -10.80 -13.90 -0.21
CA THR A 10 -11.86 -13.17 0.50
C THR A 10 -11.55 -13.19 2.00
N LEU A 11 -11.40 -12.01 2.59
CA LEU A 11 -11.19 -11.84 4.02
C LEU A 11 -12.50 -12.11 4.78
N ASN A 12 -12.43 -12.31 6.10
CA ASN A 12 -13.60 -12.62 6.92
C ASN A 12 -14.72 -11.55 6.85
N ASN A 13 -14.35 -10.30 6.55
CA ASN A 13 -15.23 -9.15 6.35
C ASN A 13 -15.71 -9.00 4.89
N GLN A 14 -15.59 -10.04 4.06
CA GLN A 14 -16.02 -10.10 2.66
C GLN A 14 -15.22 -9.20 1.69
N VAL A 15 -14.17 -8.51 2.15
CA VAL A 15 -13.28 -7.75 1.27
C VAL A 15 -12.40 -8.71 0.46
N LYS A 16 -12.27 -8.46 -0.84
CA LYS A 16 -11.37 -9.20 -1.73
C LYS A 16 -9.97 -8.57 -1.69
N MET A 17 -8.99 -9.33 -1.24
CA MET A 17 -7.59 -8.93 -1.22
C MET A 17 -6.82 -9.70 -2.30
N PRO A 18 -6.02 -9.05 -3.16
CA PRO A 18 -5.14 -9.75 -4.10
C PRO A 18 -4.22 -10.73 -3.34
N GLY A 19 -4.11 -11.94 -3.88
CA GLY A 19 -3.32 -12.99 -3.27
C GLY A 19 -1.80 -12.75 -3.32
N LEU A 20 -1.36 -11.91 -4.26
CA LEU A 20 0.03 -11.47 -4.39
C LEU A 20 0.12 -9.94 -4.46
N GLY A 21 1.11 -9.37 -3.79
CA GLY A 21 1.36 -7.93 -3.77
C GLY A 21 2.85 -7.58 -3.83
N LEU A 22 3.13 -6.33 -4.15
CA LEU A 22 4.47 -5.75 -4.11
C LEU A 22 4.76 -5.20 -2.72
N GLY A 23 5.80 -5.68 -2.05
CA GLY A 23 6.38 -5.04 -0.87
C GLY A 23 7.47 -4.04 -1.26
N VAL A 24 7.50 -2.87 -0.61
CA VAL A 24 8.46 -1.79 -0.93
C VAL A 24 9.53 -1.54 0.15
N PHE A 25 9.78 -2.54 1.00
CA PHE A 25 10.80 -2.46 2.05
C PHE A 25 12.21 -2.28 1.44
N GLN A 26 13.03 -1.42 2.07
CA GLN A 26 14.41 -1.12 1.66
C GLN A 26 14.60 -0.54 0.25
N ILE A 27 13.53 -0.02 -0.36
CA ILE A 27 13.64 0.73 -1.62
C ILE A 27 13.74 2.23 -1.28
N PRO A 28 14.78 2.94 -1.76
CA PRO A 28 14.91 4.38 -1.55
C PRO A 28 13.69 5.15 -2.12
N ASN A 29 13.30 6.24 -1.44
CA ASN A 29 12.10 7.00 -1.80
C ASN A 29 12.14 7.59 -3.22
N GLU A 30 13.34 7.92 -3.71
CA GLU A 30 13.55 8.42 -5.07
C GLU A 30 13.40 7.34 -6.15
N GLN A 31 13.52 6.05 -5.79
CA GLN A 31 13.43 4.93 -6.74
C GLN A 31 12.07 4.23 -6.68
N VAL A 32 11.43 4.20 -5.51
CA VAL A 32 10.20 3.43 -5.27
C VAL A 32 9.04 3.83 -6.20
N SER A 33 8.99 5.10 -6.63
CA SER A 33 7.96 5.58 -7.55
C SER A 33 7.96 4.79 -8.87
N GLN A 34 9.14 4.58 -9.45
CA GLN A 34 9.27 3.84 -10.70
C GLN A 34 8.94 2.36 -10.51
N VAL A 35 9.43 1.76 -9.42
CA VAL A 35 9.15 0.35 -9.07
C VAL A 35 7.64 0.10 -8.93
N VAL A 36 6.94 0.96 -8.20
CA VAL A 36 5.50 0.84 -7.96
C VAL A 36 4.70 1.06 -9.25
N LYS A 37 5.08 2.06 -10.05
CA LYS A 37 4.47 2.31 -11.36
C LYS A 37 4.58 1.06 -12.26
N ASP A 38 5.77 0.50 -12.37
CA ASP A 38 6.03 -0.65 -13.24
C ASP A 38 5.27 -1.88 -12.77
N ALA A 39 5.20 -2.13 -11.46
CA ALA A 39 4.40 -3.22 -10.92
C ALA A 39 2.91 -3.10 -11.29
N ILE A 40 2.32 -1.91 -11.20
CA ILE A 40 0.91 -1.69 -11.59
C ILE A 40 0.70 -1.98 -13.08
N ILE A 41 1.61 -1.51 -13.93
CA ILE A 41 1.62 -1.78 -15.38
C ILE A 41 1.74 -3.28 -15.66
N SER A 42 2.61 -3.98 -14.92
CA SER A 42 2.80 -5.43 -15.03
C SER A 42 1.63 -6.27 -14.48
N GLY A 43 0.63 -5.64 -13.86
CA GLY A 43 -0.59 -6.33 -13.42
C GLY A 43 -0.75 -6.50 -11.92
N TYR A 44 0.17 -6.00 -11.08
CA TYR A 44 -0.02 -6.03 -9.63
C TYR A 44 -1.21 -5.16 -9.22
N ARG A 45 -1.97 -5.65 -8.23
CA ARG A 45 -3.12 -4.93 -7.65
C ARG A 45 -2.99 -4.70 -6.16
N ALA A 46 -2.01 -5.30 -5.49
CA ALA A 46 -1.70 -5.02 -4.09
C ALA A 46 -0.32 -4.36 -3.94
N ILE A 47 -0.26 -3.26 -3.19
CA ILE A 47 0.97 -2.55 -2.83
C ILE A 47 1.04 -2.46 -1.30
N ASP A 48 2.12 -2.99 -0.72
CA ASP A 48 2.38 -3.01 0.71
C ASP A 48 3.57 -2.11 1.06
N THR A 49 3.32 -1.12 1.92
CA THR A 49 4.31 -0.19 2.46
C THR A 49 4.19 -0.11 3.99
N ALA A 50 4.97 0.76 4.61
CA ALA A 50 4.90 1.11 6.03
C ALA A 50 5.48 2.51 6.24
N ALA A 51 4.97 3.25 7.22
CA ALA A 51 5.46 4.60 7.51
C ALA A 51 6.97 4.62 7.82
N ILE A 52 7.47 3.60 8.53
CA ILE A 52 8.90 3.51 8.91
C ILE A 52 9.84 3.33 7.71
N TYR A 53 9.34 2.88 6.56
CA TYR A 53 10.19 2.73 5.37
C TYR A 53 10.62 4.09 4.80
N GLY A 54 9.97 5.19 5.21
CA GLY A 54 10.34 6.54 4.78
C GLY A 54 10.08 6.80 3.30
N ASN A 55 9.34 5.93 2.62
CA ASN A 55 9.17 5.94 1.17
C ASN A 55 7.70 6.00 0.70
N GLU A 56 6.77 6.35 1.59
CA GLU A 56 5.34 6.45 1.27
C GLU A 56 5.04 7.54 0.23
N ALA A 57 5.79 8.65 0.23
CA ALA A 57 5.61 9.73 -0.74
C ALA A 57 5.94 9.29 -2.17
N GLY A 58 7.08 8.61 -2.35
CA GLY A 58 7.46 8.00 -3.62
C GLY A 58 6.48 6.89 -4.02
N THR A 59 6.03 6.07 -3.07
CA THR A 59 5.03 5.02 -3.31
C THR A 59 3.73 5.63 -3.83
N GLY A 60 3.23 6.70 -3.19
CA GLY A 60 2.05 7.43 -3.62
C GLY A 60 2.18 8.04 -5.01
N ALA A 61 3.35 8.59 -5.35
CA ALA A 61 3.65 9.10 -6.69
C ALA A 61 3.62 7.97 -7.73
N GLY A 62 4.24 6.83 -7.43
CA GLY A 62 4.24 5.64 -8.30
C GLY A 62 2.85 5.10 -8.55
N ILE A 63 1.99 5.06 -7.52
CA ILE A 63 0.59 4.66 -7.66
C ILE A 63 -0.15 5.59 -8.62
N LYS A 64 -0.05 6.91 -8.42
CA LYS A 64 -0.72 7.89 -9.31
C LYS A 64 -0.27 7.73 -10.76
N ALA A 65 1.03 7.55 -10.99
CA ALA A 65 1.58 7.35 -12.32
C ALA A 65 1.15 6.00 -12.94
N GLY A 66 1.12 4.92 -12.17
CA GLY A 66 0.70 3.60 -12.62
C GLY A 66 -0.79 3.56 -12.99
N LEU A 67 -1.65 4.18 -12.17
CA LEU A 67 -3.08 4.33 -12.47
C LEU A 67 -3.30 5.12 -13.77
N ALA A 68 -2.60 6.25 -13.94
CA ALA A 68 -2.68 7.05 -15.15
C ALA A 68 -2.21 6.28 -16.40
N ALA A 69 -1.14 5.50 -16.29
CA ALA A 69 -0.57 4.73 -17.41
C ALA A 69 -1.44 3.55 -17.85
N THR A 70 -2.26 2.99 -16.95
CA THR A 70 -3.10 1.81 -17.20
C THR A 70 -4.57 2.14 -17.41
N GLY A 71 -5.00 3.36 -17.07
CA GLY A 71 -6.41 3.75 -17.05
C GLY A 71 -7.19 3.16 -15.87
N LEU A 72 -6.51 2.54 -14.90
CA LEU A 72 -7.13 2.01 -13.69
C LEU A 72 -7.55 3.13 -12.75
N SER A 73 -8.56 2.84 -11.94
CA SER A 73 -9.07 3.70 -10.89
C SER A 73 -8.45 3.35 -9.53
N ARG A 74 -8.60 4.24 -8.55
CA ARG A 74 -8.13 3.97 -7.18
C ARG A 74 -8.72 2.67 -6.63
N GLN A 75 -10.01 2.37 -6.86
CA GLN A 75 -10.64 1.17 -6.29
C GLN A 75 -10.09 -0.15 -6.84
N ASP A 76 -9.33 -0.12 -7.94
CA ASP A 76 -8.71 -1.31 -8.54
C ASP A 76 -7.46 -1.76 -7.77
N LEU A 77 -7.00 -0.96 -6.80
CA LEU A 77 -5.82 -1.26 -5.99
C LEU A 77 -6.15 -1.53 -4.52
N PHE A 78 -5.44 -2.50 -3.95
CA PHE A 78 -5.36 -2.74 -2.52
C PHE A 78 -4.05 -2.16 -2.01
N ILE A 79 -4.11 -1.13 -1.17
CA ILE A 79 -2.91 -0.46 -0.65
C ILE A 79 -2.87 -0.66 0.85
N THR A 80 -1.75 -1.15 1.38
CA THR A 80 -1.50 -1.40 2.80
C THR A 80 -0.37 -0.52 3.31
N SER A 81 -0.55 0.09 4.49
CA SER A 81 0.52 0.75 5.23
C SER A 81 0.50 0.31 6.71
N LYS A 82 1.56 0.61 7.45
CA LYS A 82 1.72 0.17 8.84
C LYS A 82 2.08 1.32 9.74
N VAL A 83 1.40 1.41 10.87
CA VAL A 83 1.75 2.35 11.95
C VAL A 83 2.97 1.77 12.68
N TRP A 84 3.93 2.65 12.98
CA TRP A 84 5.15 2.28 13.67
C TRP A 84 4.96 2.26 15.20
N ASN A 85 5.82 1.50 15.89
CA ASN A 85 5.69 1.18 17.31
C ASN A 85 5.75 2.37 18.28
N ASN A 86 6.16 3.54 17.82
CA ASN A 86 6.18 4.76 18.62
C ASN A 86 4.86 5.54 18.58
N HIS A 87 3.82 5.05 17.88
CA HIS A 87 2.53 5.74 17.74
C HIS A 87 1.35 4.81 18.11
N LEU A 88 1.38 4.23 19.32
CA LEU A 88 0.43 3.20 19.74
C LEU A 88 -0.68 3.71 20.68
N SER A 89 -0.64 4.95 21.14
CA SER A 89 -1.82 5.55 21.77
C SER A 89 -2.89 5.87 20.73
N TYR A 90 -4.13 6.05 21.18
CA TYR A 90 -5.27 6.33 20.31
C TYR A 90 -5.02 7.56 19.42
N ASP A 91 -4.63 8.69 20.01
CA ASP A 91 -4.42 9.95 19.29
C ASP A 91 -3.21 9.87 18.35
N GLU A 92 -2.12 9.24 18.78
CA GLU A 92 -0.92 9.05 17.95
C GLU A 92 -1.20 8.16 16.73
N THR A 93 -1.97 7.07 16.91
CA THR A 93 -2.34 6.19 15.80
C THR A 93 -3.19 6.94 14.77
N ILE A 94 -4.15 7.76 15.22
CA ILE A 94 -4.98 8.58 14.32
C ILE A 94 -4.13 9.61 13.58
N ALA A 95 -3.21 10.29 14.27
CA ALA A 95 -2.29 11.23 13.65
C ALA A 95 -1.39 10.55 12.60
N ALA A 96 -0.76 9.43 12.96
CA ALA A 96 0.11 8.65 12.06
C ALA A 96 -0.65 8.13 10.83
N PHE A 97 -1.91 7.71 10.99
CA PHE A 97 -2.76 7.32 9.87
C PHE A 97 -3.02 8.48 8.90
N ASN A 98 -3.38 9.65 9.43
CA ASN A 98 -3.64 10.83 8.61
C ASN A 98 -2.38 11.29 7.86
N ASP A 99 -1.21 11.19 8.49
CA ASP A 99 0.08 11.47 7.87
C ASP A 99 0.33 10.53 6.68
N SER A 100 0.09 9.22 6.83
CA SER A 100 0.19 8.26 5.73
C SER A 100 -0.83 8.56 4.62
N LEU A 101 -2.06 8.94 4.97
CA LEU A 101 -3.10 9.35 4.00
C LEU A 101 -2.73 10.60 3.21
N ALA A 102 -1.92 11.51 3.76
CA ALA A 102 -1.44 12.68 3.02
C ALA A 102 -0.40 12.30 1.94
N ARG A 103 0.38 11.23 2.17
CA ARG A 103 1.43 10.74 1.26
C ARG A 103 0.92 9.73 0.24
N LEU A 104 -0.07 8.92 0.62
CA LEU A 104 -0.63 7.86 -0.20
C LEU A 104 -2.02 8.25 -0.75
N PRO A 105 -2.42 7.77 -1.93
CA PRO A 105 -3.79 7.92 -2.36
C PRO A 105 -4.71 7.13 -1.41
N ARG A 106 -5.85 7.73 -1.02
CA ARG A 106 -6.80 7.27 0.01
C ARG A 106 -6.70 5.77 0.31
N LEU A 107 -6.26 5.38 1.51
CA LEU A 107 -6.17 3.97 1.91
C LEU A 107 -7.57 3.33 1.95
N VAL A 108 -7.64 2.01 1.73
CA VAL A 108 -8.89 1.27 1.97
C VAL A 108 -9.11 1.28 3.50
N PRO A 109 -10.35 1.33 4.04
CA PRO A 109 -10.58 1.57 5.48
C PRO A 109 -9.94 0.56 6.46
N HIS A 110 -9.29 -0.50 5.97
CA HIS A 110 -8.75 -1.60 6.78
C HIS A 110 -7.28 -1.88 6.53
N SER A 111 -6.56 -0.99 5.84
CA SER A 111 -5.18 -1.24 5.45
C SER A 111 -4.11 -0.80 6.43
N LEU A 112 -4.49 -0.42 7.65
CA LEU A 112 -3.54 -0.17 8.73
C LEU A 112 -3.17 -1.49 9.38
N ALA A 113 -1.97 -2.00 9.09
CA ALA A 113 -1.43 -3.14 9.81
C ALA A 113 -0.49 -2.65 10.94
N TRP A 114 -0.44 -3.40 12.04
CA TRP A 114 0.53 -3.17 13.11
C TRP A 114 1.85 -3.86 12.73
N GLN A 115 2.98 -3.16 12.89
CA GLN A 115 4.28 -3.78 12.70
C GLN A 115 4.78 -4.30 14.05
N GLY A 116 4.54 -5.59 14.32
CA GLY A 116 5.01 -6.19 15.55
C GLY A 116 6.52 -6.09 15.73
N SER A 117 6.94 -5.82 16.96
CA SER A 117 8.34 -5.90 17.39
C SER A 117 8.90 -7.30 17.08
N LEU A 118 9.91 -7.36 16.20
CA LEU A 118 10.85 -8.48 16.13
C LEU A 118 11.83 -8.38 17.31
#